data_AF-A0A942DFQ9-F1
#
_entry.id   AF-A0A942DFQ9-F1
#
_cell.length_a   1.000
_cell.length_b   1.000
_cell.length_c   1.000
_cell.angle_alpha   90.00
_cell.angle_beta   90.00
_cell.angle_gamma   90.00
#
_symmetry.space_group_name_H-M   'P 1'
#
loop_
_entity.id
_entity.type
_entity.pdbx_description
1 polymer ?
#
loop_
_entity_poly.entity_id
_entity_poly.type
_entity_poly.pdbx_seq_one_letter_code
_entity_poly.pdbx_strand_id
1 'polypeptide(L)' 'MSLQVIKNAIADKKMTCPQCKKPIQKYDKYAETIDAVRDGLGYTDIDSRGSRVTLTCGNDGCAWTERTEFWSQYIED' A
#
# COMPACT_ATOMS: atom_id res chain seq x y z
N MET A 1 -8.58 3.21 -1.19
CA MET A 1 -7.61 3.88 -0.31
C MET A 1 -6.38 4.23 -1.13
N SER A 2 -5.92 5.47 -1.00
CA SER A 2 -4.88 6.05 -1.85
C SER A 2 -3.47 5.60 -1.41
N LEU A 3 -2.55 5.46 -2.36
CA LEU A 3 -1.13 5.12 -2.11
C LEU A 3 -0.44 6.08 -1.14
N GLN A 4 -0.91 7.32 -1.07
CA GLN A 4 -0.44 8.32 -0.11
C GLN A 4 -0.55 7.81 1.33
N VAL A 5 -1.61 7.06 1.65
CA VAL A 5 -1.82 6.51 2.99
C VAL A 5 -0.81 5.42 3.30
N ILE A 6 -0.46 4.55 2.34
CA ILE A 6 0.60 3.55 2.50
C ILE A 6 1.93 4.23 2.78
N LYS A 7 2.25 5.24 1.95
CA LYS A 7 3.49 6.01 2.08
C LYS A 7 3.60 6.66 3.46
N ASN A 8 2.52 7.30 3.90
CA ASN A 8 2.46 7.91 5.23
C ASN A 8 2.53 6.84 6.33
N ALA A 9 1.76 5.76 6.25
CA ALA A 9 1.76 4.70 7.25
C ALA A 9 3.13 4.00 7.41
N ILE A 10 3.91 3.88 6.32
CA ILE A 10 5.29 3.37 6.38
C ILE A 10 6.23 4.42 6.98
N ALA A 11 6.10 5.69 6.59
CA ALA A 11 6.89 6.78 7.16
C ALA A 11 6.65 6.97 8.67
N ASP A 12 5.38 6.92 9.08
CA ASP A 12 4.92 6.98 10.46
C ASP A 12 5.08 5.64 11.21
N LYS A 13 5.60 4.59 10.55
CA LYS A 13 5.81 3.25 11.13
C LYS A 13 4.54 2.60 11.71
N LYS A 14 3.37 3.02 11.22
CA LYS A 14 2.06 2.46 11.58
C LYS A 14 1.77 1.13 10.88
N MET A 15 2.45 0.85 9.76
CA MET A 15 2.33 -0.44 9.09
C MET A 15 3.17 -1.52 9.76
N THR A 16 2.53 -2.50 10.39
CA THR A 16 3.21 -3.56 11.16
C THR A 16 3.24 -4.89 10.39
N CYS A 17 4.43 -5.51 10.35
CA CYS A 17 4.58 -6.82 9.74
C CYS A 17 3.94 -7.91 10.63
N PRO A 18 3.07 -8.78 10.10
CA PRO A 18 2.42 -9.82 10.89
C PRO A 18 3.39 -10.88 11.41
N GLN A 19 4.51 -11.13 10.73
CA GLN A 19 5.50 -12.14 11.13
C GLN A 19 6.40 -11.68 12.28
N CYS A 20 7.01 -10.50 12.15
CA CYS A 20 8.00 -10.04 13.13
C CYS A 20 7.50 -8.92 14.03
N LYS A 21 6.24 -8.47 13.88
CA LYS A 21 5.63 -7.37 14.65
C LYS A 21 6.44 -6.07 14.65
N LYS A 22 7.26 -5.88 13.61
CA LYS A 22 8.06 -4.66 13.40
C LYS A 22 7.49 -3.87 12.24
N PRO A 23 7.76 -2.56 12.16
CA PRO A 23 7.26 -1.74 11.07
C PRO A 23 7.80 -2.21 9.72
N ILE A 24 6.91 -2.27 8.73
CA ILE A 24 7.22 -2.56 7.34
C ILE A 24 8.01 -1.37 6.79
N GLN A 25 9.17 -1.65 6.19
CA GLN A 25 10.05 -0.60 5.67
C GLN A 25 9.93 -0.41 4.16
N LYS A 26 9.45 -1.44 3.44
CA LYS A 26 9.43 -1.43 1.98
C LYS A 26 8.03 -1.76 1.48
N TYR A 27 7.62 -1.05 0.44
CA TYR A 27 6.47 -1.41 -0.37
C TYR A 27 6.86 -1.24 -1.83
N ASP A 28 6.41 -2.16 -2.64
CA ASP A 28 6.54 -2.10 -4.09
C ASP A 28 5.14 -2.03 -4.69
N LYS A 29 4.94 -1.11 -5.61
CA LYS A 29 3.65 -0.87 -6.23
C LYS A 29 3.60 -1.66 -7.54
N TYR A 30 2.89 -2.79 -7.54
CA TYR A 30 2.89 -3.67 -8.71
C TYR A 30 1.79 -3.34 -9.73
N ALA A 31 0.73 -2.65 -9.31
CA ALA A 31 -0.29 -2.16 -10.22
C ALA A 31 -0.91 -0.86 -9.68
N GLU A 32 -0.71 0.23 -10.41
CA GLU A 32 -1.80 1.20 -10.54
C GLU A 32 -2.84 0.52 -11.41
N THR A 33 -4.06 0.38 -10.91
CA THR A 33 -5.20 0.56 -11.81
C THR A 33 -5.10 2.00 -12.33
N ILE A 34 -4.27 2.21 -13.36
CA ILE A 34 -4.44 3.31 -14.28
C ILE A 34 -5.66 2.89 -15.09
N ASP A 35 -6.85 3.06 -14.51
CA ASP A 35 -8.04 3.11 -15.34
C ASP A 35 -7.83 4.29 -16.28
N ALA A 36 -7.72 3.94 -17.55
CA ALA A 36 -7.23 4.78 -18.61
C ALA A 36 -7.83 6.19 -18.53
N VAL A 37 -6.97 7.19 -18.63
CA VAL A 37 -7.36 8.58 -18.90
C VAL A 37 -8.17 8.56 -20.20
N ARG A 38 -9.50 8.53 -20.10
CA ARG A 38 -10.40 8.86 -21.20
C ARG A 38 -10.82 10.30 -21.00
N ASP A 39 -9.98 11.16 -21.56
CA ASP A 39 -10.23 12.59 -21.79
C ASP A 39 -11.63 12.76 -22.41
N GLY A 40 -12.50 13.55 -21.78
CA GLY A 40 -13.81 13.84 -22.37
C GLY A 40 -14.81 14.63 -21.54
N LEU A 41 -15.04 14.33 -20.26
CA LEU A 41 -16.20 14.90 -19.55
C LEU A 41 -15.99 15.08 -18.04
N GLY A 42 -15.24 16.11 -17.66
CA GLY A 42 -15.58 17.04 -16.58
C GLY A 42 -15.68 16.59 -15.11
N TYR A 43 -15.69 15.31 -14.76
CA TYR A 43 -15.62 14.83 -13.37
C TYR A 43 -14.94 13.47 -13.34
N THR A 44 -13.75 13.44 -12.74
CA THR A 44 -13.03 12.19 -12.47
C THR A 44 -13.08 11.95 -10.97
N ASP A 45 -14.16 11.33 -10.49
CA ASP A 45 -14.13 10.68 -9.19
C ASP A 45 -13.23 9.45 -9.37
N ILE A 46 -11.92 9.67 -9.21
CA ILE A 46 -10.91 8.62 -9.19
C ILE A 46 -11.14 7.85 -7.90
N ASP A 47 -12.06 6.92 -7.97
CA ASP A 47 -12.31 5.95 -6.93
C ASP A 47 -11.17 4.91 -6.96
N SER A 48 -9.96 5.36 -6.60
CA SER A 48 -8.76 4.55 -6.36
C SER A 48 -8.96 3.68 -5.10
N ARG A 49 -10.04 2.87 -5.08
CA ARG A 49 -10.43 2.10 -3.91
C ARG A 49 -9.48 0.95 -3.59
N GLY A 50 -8.79 0.35 -4.58
CA GLY A 50 -7.87 -0.77 -4.35
C GLY A 50 -6.47 -0.54 -4.91
N SER A 51 -5.62 0.22 -4.22
CA SER A 51 -4.20 0.28 -4.56
C SER A 51 -3.56 -1.08 -4.31
N ARG A 52 -3.13 -1.80 -5.36
CA ARG A 52 -2.49 -3.10 -5.25
C ARG A 52 -0.99 -2.93 -5.01
N VAL A 53 -0.53 -3.33 -3.83
CA VAL A 53 0.88 -3.22 -3.46
C VAL A 53 1.44 -4.55 -2.99
N THR A 54 2.74 -4.68 -3.11
CA THR A 54 3.55 -5.72 -2.51
C THR A 54 4.22 -5.12 -1.28
N LEU A 55 3.74 -5.47 -0.08
CA LEU A 55 4.39 -5.08 1.16
C LEU A 55 5.60 -5.99 1.40
N THR A 56 6.72 -5.41 1.80
CA THR A 56 7.94 -6.15 2.15
C THR A 56 8.48 -5.64 3.48
N CYS A 57 8.58 -6.52 4.46
CA CYS A 57 8.95 -6.13 5.82
C CYS A 57 10.30 -5.38 5.86
N GLY A 58 11.33 -5.91 5.21
CA GLY A 58 12.64 -5.26 5.10
C GLY A 58 13.44 -5.21 6.40
N ASN A 59 12.97 -5.85 7.48
CA ASN A 59 13.70 -5.96 8.74
C ASN A 59 14.66 -7.15 8.73
N ASP A 60 15.79 -7.02 9.42
CA ASP A 60 16.77 -8.09 9.58
C ASP A 60 16.12 -9.30 10.28
N GLY A 61 16.21 -10.47 9.63
CA GLY A 61 15.56 -11.71 10.07
C GLY A 61 14.09 -11.89 9.67
N CYS A 62 13.50 -10.99 8.87
CA CYS A 62 12.12 -11.13 8.38
C CYS A 62 12.00 -10.92 6.86
N ALA A 63 11.89 -12.02 6.13
CA ALA A 63 11.72 -12.05 4.67
C ALA A 63 10.24 -12.02 4.23
N TRP A 64 9.35 -11.52 5.08
CA TRP A 64 7.93 -11.44 4.76
C TRP A 64 7.69 -10.48 3.60
N THR A 65 7.05 -11.00 2.56
CA THR A 65 6.58 -10.26 1.41
C THR A 65 5.18 -10.72 1.05
N GLU A 66 4.25 -9.78 0.92
CA GLU A 66 2.86 -10.10 0.57
C GLU A 66 2.31 -9.13 -0.46
N ARG A 67 1.67 -9.69 -1.50
CA ARG A 67 0.91 -8.93 -2.48
C ARG A 67 -0.53 -8.82 -2.02
N THR A 68 -0.99 -7.61 -1.73
CA THR A 68 -2.31 -7.38 -1.17
C THR A 68 -2.88 -6.05 -1.63
N GLU A 69 -4.20 -6.04 -1.85
CA GLU A 69 -4.99 -4.81 -1.99
C GLU A 69 -5.61 -4.36 -0.66
N PHE A 70 -5.55 -5.22 0.36
CA PHE A 70 -6.07 -4.99 1.70
C PHE A 70 -4.95 -4.59 2.67
N TRP A 71 -3.95 -3.85 2.19
CA TRP A 71 -2.79 -3.44 2.99
C TRP A 71 -3.18 -2.57 4.19
N SER A 72 -4.36 -1.96 4.17
CA SER A 72 -4.87 -1.12 5.26
C SER A 72 -5.11 -1.89 6.55
N GLN A 73 -5.32 -3.21 6.48
CA GLN A 73 -5.46 -4.06 7.66
C GLN A 73 -4.17 -4.18 8.48
N TYR A 74 -3.03 -3.82 7.87
CA TYR A 74 -1.73 -3.83 8.53
C TYR A 74 -1.36 -2.49 9.18
N ILE A 75 -2.20 -1.46 9.03
CA ILE A 75 -2.01 -0.17 9.67
C ILE A 75 -2.63 -0.24 11.06
N GLU A 76 -1.82 -0.09 12.10
CA GLU A 76 -2.29 0.15 13.47
C GLU A 76 -2.64 1.64 13.63
N ASP A 77 -3.78 1.94 14.26
CA ASP A 77 -4.34 3.30 14.45
C ASP A 77 -3.45 4.16 15.36
#